data_AF-A0A4Y3TMG3-F1
#
_entry.id   AF-A0A4Y3TMG3-F1
#
_cell.length_a   1.000
_cell.length_b   1.000
_cell.length_c   1.000
_cell.angle_alpha   90.00
_cell.angle_beta   90.00
_cell.angle_gamma   90.00
#
_symmetry.space_group_name_H-M   'P 1'
#
loop_
_entity.id
_entity.type
_entity.pdbx_description
1 polymer ?
#
loop_
_entity_poly.entity_id
_entity_poly.type
_entity_poly.pdbx_seq_one_letter_code
_entity_poly.pdbx_strand_id
1 'polypeptide(L)'
;MTPPDKTTTDITPTDIPGTIAQNQSRFTVNWFYCLRCLCAQASLSTLSMMIVFLSGAVSKTATPASIPAFALAAIVIAPVFETFIFFFLPYWFFGKFIKNQTWRWALSFITTAIFFTLDHHSRGHGITPQRNWSMALAVGLVGSVCFFACFYLTTKSRRGSPFWTTACCHALYNTGVFAIVILQIALTVQH
;
A
#
# COMPACT_ATOMS: atom_id res chain seq x y z
N MET A 1 -29.07 -60.71 -33.16
CA MET A 1 -28.46 -59.52 -33.79
C MET A 1 -27.87 -58.65 -32.68
N THR A 2 -26.58 -58.42 -32.70
CA THR A 2 -25.80 -57.43 -31.89
C THR A 2 -24.89 -56.70 -32.88
N PRO A 3 -24.38 -55.45 -32.65
CA PRO A 3 -24.21 -54.65 -31.41
C PRO A 3 -24.60 -53.13 -31.64
N PRO A 4 -24.16 -52.07 -30.90
CA PRO A 4 -23.25 -51.99 -29.76
C PRO A 4 -23.64 -51.07 -28.57
N ASP A 5 -22.87 -51.29 -27.50
CA ASP A 5 -22.47 -50.40 -26.41
C ASP A 5 -22.84 -48.92 -26.53
N LYS A 6 -23.55 -48.42 -25.50
CA LYS A 6 -23.42 -47.02 -25.12
C LYS A 6 -22.20 -46.89 -24.23
N THR A 7 -21.11 -46.51 -24.89
CA THR A 7 -19.88 -46.00 -24.31
C THR A 7 -20.18 -45.06 -23.16
N THR A 8 -19.61 -45.40 -22.02
CA THR A 8 -19.34 -44.53 -20.89
C THR A 8 -18.64 -43.27 -21.41
N THR A 9 -19.38 -42.18 -21.59
CA THR A 9 -18.76 -40.86 -21.58
C THR A 9 -18.47 -40.54 -20.12
N ASP A 10 -17.21 -40.74 -19.78
CA ASP A 10 -16.53 -40.20 -18.62
C ASP A 10 -16.79 -38.68 -18.57
N ILE A 11 -17.79 -38.27 -17.80
CA ILE A 11 -18.00 -36.85 -17.49
C ILE A 11 -16.98 -36.54 -16.41
N THR A 12 -15.79 -36.11 -16.83
CA THR A 12 -14.84 -35.46 -15.94
C THR A 12 -15.56 -34.29 -15.28
N PRO A 13 -15.61 -34.19 -13.94
CA PRO A 13 -16.25 -33.06 -13.29
C PRO A 13 -15.45 -31.78 -13.58
N THR A 14 -16.21 -30.77 -14.03
CA THR A 14 -16.10 -29.38 -13.57
C THR A 14 -14.88 -28.56 -14.00
N ASP A 15 -15.03 -27.84 -15.11
CA ASP A 15 -14.64 -26.43 -15.16
C ASP A 15 -15.90 -25.58 -14.94
N ILE A 16 -16.20 -25.30 -13.67
CA ILE A 16 -17.24 -24.32 -13.32
C ILE A 16 -16.67 -22.94 -13.68
N PRO A 17 -17.31 -22.16 -14.59
CA PRO A 17 -16.82 -20.85 -15.01
C PRO A 17 -16.59 -19.85 -13.86
N GLY A 18 -17.25 -20.08 -12.71
CA GLY A 18 -17.09 -19.27 -11.50
C GLY A 18 -15.72 -19.40 -10.81
N THR A 19 -15.06 -20.55 -10.89
CA THR A 19 -13.79 -20.82 -10.18
C THR A 19 -12.60 -20.12 -10.83
N ILE A 20 -12.58 -20.01 -12.17
CA ILE A 20 -11.54 -19.30 -12.92
C ILE A 20 -11.68 -17.78 -12.73
N ALA A 21 -12.91 -17.25 -12.74
CA ALA A 21 -13.17 -15.83 -12.53
C ALA A 21 -12.84 -15.35 -11.10
N GLN A 22 -13.06 -16.19 -10.08
CA GLN A 22 -12.71 -15.85 -8.69
C GLN A 22 -11.19 -15.77 -8.48
N ASN A 23 -10.42 -16.69 -9.08
CA ASN A 23 -8.96 -16.73 -8.94
C ASN A 23 -8.27 -15.56 -9.63
N GLN A 24 -8.77 -15.09 -10.79
CA GLN A 24 -8.19 -13.92 -11.47
C GLN A 24 -8.28 -12.63 -10.62
N SER A 25 -9.31 -12.46 -9.79
CA SER A 25 -9.45 -11.25 -8.98
C SER A 25 -8.43 -11.12 -7.84
N ARG A 26 -7.85 -12.23 -7.37
CA ARG A 26 -7.10 -12.28 -6.10
C ARG A 26 -5.80 -11.49 -6.14
N PHE A 27 -5.17 -11.40 -7.31
CA PHE A 27 -3.90 -10.69 -7.55
C PHE A 27 -4.03 -9.50 -8.53
N THR A 28 -5.23 -9.23 -9.05
CA THR A 28 -5.43 -8.16 -10.02
C THR A 28 -5.33 -6.79 -9.33
N VAL A 29 -4.55 -5.87 -9.91
CA VAL A 29 -4.47 -4.48 -9.47
C VAL A 29 -5.56 -3.65 -10.17
N ASN A 30 -6.29 -2.85 -9.41
CA ASN A 30 -7.20 -1.87 -9.96
C ASN A 30 -6.44 -0.56 -10.27
N TRP A 31 -5.91 -0.49 -11.50
CA TRP A 31 -5.09 0.65 -11.94
C TRP A 31 -5.79 2.00 -11.85
N PHE A 32 -7.11 2.05 -12.04
CA PHE A 32 -7.86 3.30 -11.94
C PHE A 32 -7.77 3.91 -10.53
N TYR A 33 -8.00 3.11 -9.48
CA TYR A 33 -7.86 3.63 -8.11
C TYR A 33 -6.41 3.78 -7.68
N CYS A 34 -5.52 2.88 -8.10
CA CYS A 34 -4.08 3.00 -7.87
C CYS A 34 -3.56 4.36 -8.35
N LEU A 35 -3.81 4.72 -9.62
CA LEU A 35 -3.34 5.98 -10.20
C LEU A 35 -3.98 7.21 -9.53
N ARG A 36 -5.28 7.16 -9.21
CA ARG A 36 -5.94 8.28 -8.51
C ARG A 36 -5.38 8.51 -7.12
N CYS A 37 -5.13 7.44 -6.37
CA CYS A 37 -4.53 7.51 -5.05
C CYS A 37 -3.07 7.95 -5.13
N LEU A 38 -2.32 7.50 -6.13
CA LEU A 38 -0.95 7.96 -6.38
C LEU A 38 -0.90 9.47 -6.67
N CYS A 39 -1.78 9.99 -7.53
CA CYS A 39 -1.86 11.42 -7.80
C CYS A 39 -2.23 12.21 -6.54
N ALA A 40 -3.25 11.76 -5.80
CA ALA A 40 -3.66 12.41 -4.54
C ALA A 40 -2.52 12.42 -3.51
N GLN A 41 -1.82 11.30 -3.35
CA GLN A 41 -0.66 11.15 -2.47
C GLN A 41 0.47 12.09 -2.91
N ALA A 42 0.81 12.15 -4.20
CA ALA A 42 1.85 13.04 -4.70
C ALA A 42 1.53 14.53 -4.41
N SER A 43 0.28 14.95 -4.62
CA SER A 43 -0.17 16.32 -4.33
C SER A 43 -0.15 16.63 -2.83
N LEU A 44 -0.74 15.76 -2.00
CA LEU A 44 -0.81 15.96 -0.55
C LEU A 44 0.56 15.88 0.11
N SER A 45 1.44 14.97 -0.33
CA SER A 45 2.80 14.87 0.17
C SER A 45 3.61 16.11 -0.17
N THR A 46 3.46 16.67 -1.38
CA THR A 46 4.14 17.92 -1.76
C THR A 46 3.70 19.06 -0.85
N LEU A 47 2.38 19.23 -0.68
CA LEU A 47 1.83 20.25 0.21
C LEU A 47 2.28 20.06 1.67
N SER A 48 2.24 18.83 2.16
CA SER A 48 2.66 18.49 3.53
C SER A 48 4.15 18.79 3.74
N MET A 49 5.01 18.44 2.77
CA MET A 49 6.44 18.75 2.82
C MET A 49 6.70 20.26 2.76
N MET A 50 5.92 21.03 1.98
CA MET A 50 6.01 22.50 2.01
C MET A 50 5.69 23.06 3.39
N ILE A 51 4.67 22.54 4.08
CA ILE A 51 4.30 22.97 5.43
C ILE A 51 5.40 22.61 6.44
N VAL A 52 5.94 21.40 6.37
CA VAL A 52 7.06 20.96 7.22
C VAL A 52 8.31 21.82 6.98
N PHE A 53 8.58 22.18 5.72
CA PHE A 53 9.69 23.05 5.35
C PHE A 53 9.51 24.48 5.91
N LEU A 54 8.36 25.10 5.67
CA LEU A 54 8.06 26.47 6.11
C LEU A 54 8.00 26.61 7.63
N SER A 55 7.68 25.54 8.35
CA SER A 55 7.71 25.52 9.82
C SER A 55 9.12 25.29 10.41
N GLY A 56 10.14 25.07 9.57
CA GLY A 56 11.49 24.76 10.01
C GLY A 56 11.63 23.36 10.65
N ALA A 57 10.61 22.52 10.55
CA ALA A 57 10.54 21.21 11.20
C ALA A 57 11.17 20.08 10.37
N VAL A 58 12.09 20.41 9.45
CA VAL A 58 12.75 19.42 8.59
C VAL A 58 13.84 18.70 9.37
N SER A 59 13.80 17.37 9.39
CA SER A 59 14.91 16.56 9.91
C SER A 59 16.06 16.53 8.90
N LYS A 60 17.27 16.87 9.35
CA LYS A 60 18.50 16.47 8.66
C LYS A 60 18.79 15.02 9.00
N THR A 61 18.29 14.09 8.19
CA THR A 61 18.56 12.68 8.44
C THR A 61 19.83 12.22 7.72
N ALA A 62 20.58 11.34 8.38
CA ALA A 62 21.71 10.66 7.75
C ALA A 62 21.23 9.86 6.53
N THR A 63 22.07 9.82 5.50
CA THR A 63 21.89 8.94 4.34
C THR A 63 21.88 7.48 4.80
N PRO A 64 21.07 6.62 4.15
CA PRO A 64 21.04 5.19 4.50
C PRO A 64 22.41 4.56 4.27
N ALA A 65 22.79 3.57 5.08
CA ALA A 65 24.09 2.92 4.96
C ALA A 65 24.27 2.15 3.64
N SER A 66 23.16 1.77 2.98
CA SER A 66 23.15 1.12 1.67
C SER A 66 21.93 1.55 0.88
N ILE A 67 22.16 2.28 -0.23
CA ILE A 67 21.12 2.73 -1.15
C ILE A 67 20.37 1.54 -1.77
N PRO A 68 21.02 0.46 -2.27
CA PRO A 68 20.30 -0.69 -2.80
C PRO A 68 19.44 -1.42 -1.76
N ALA A 69 19.96 -1.59 -0.54
CA ALA A 69 19.19 -2.24 0.54
C ALA A 69 17.97 -1.39 0.95
N PHE A 70 18.15 -0.07 1.01
CA PHE A 70 17.05 0.86 1.25
C PHE A 70 16.03 0.82 0.12
N ALA A 71 16.45 0.78 -1.14
CA ALA A 71 15.56 0.66 -2.29
C ALA A 71 14.72 -0.63 -2.23
N LEU A 72 15.36 -1.77 -1.99
CA LEU A 72 14.68 -3.06 -1.86
C LEU A 72 13.66 -3.04 -0.69
N ALA A 73 14.08 -2.53 0.46
CA ALA A 73 13.22 -2.41 1.62
C ALA A 73 12.03 -1.48 1.34
N ALA A 74 12.25 -0.27 0.84
CA ALA A 74 11.23 0.75 0.66
C ALA A 74 10.28 0.48 -0.52
N ILE A 75 10.76 -0.13 -1.60
CA ILE A 75 9.97 -0.30 -2.84
C ILE A 75 9.29 -1.67 -2.91
N VAL A 76 9.91 -2.72 -2.35
CA VAL A 76 9.41 -4.09 -2.52
C VAL A 76 8.84 -4.62 -1.22
N ILE A 77 9.61 -4.57 -0.13
CA ILE A 77 9.26 -5.25 1.12
C ILE A 77 8.22 -4.44 1.90
N ALA A 78 8.54 -3.19 2.23
CA ALA A 78 7.71 -2.31 3.04
C ALA A 78 6.28 -2.17 2.49
N PRO A 79 6.05 -1.92 1.19
CA PRO A 79 4.68 -1.76 0.68
C PRO A 79 3.78 -2.96 0.94
N VAL A 80 4.32 -4.19 0.85
CA VAL A 80 3.56 -5.42 1.11
C VAL A 80 3.29 -5.60 2.61
N PHE A 81 4.32 -5.47 3.44
CA PHE A 81 4.20 -5.64 4.89
C PHE A 81 3.33 -4.55 5.52
N GLU A 82 3.55 -3.30 5.14
CA GLU A 82 2.79 -2.17 5.63
C GLU A 82 1.33 -2.27 5.18
N THR A 83 1.06 -2.67 3.93
CA THR A 83 -0.32 -2.96 3.47
C THR A 83 -0.98 -4.03 4.33
N PHE A 84 -0.26 -5.11 4.65
CA PHE A 84 -0.77 -6.18 5.49
C PHE A 84 -1.07 -5.69 6.92
N ILE A 85 -0.08 -5.10 7.59
CA ILE A 85 -0.13 -4.76 9.01
C ILE A 85 -1.07 -3.59 9.26
N PHE A 86 -1.00 -2.53 8.45
CA PHE A 86 -1.68 -1.28 8.74
C PHE A 86 -3.03 -1.14 8.05
N PHE A 87 -3.27 -1.80 6.91
CA PHE A 87 -4.51 -1.58 6.14
C PHE A 87 -5.42 -2.81 6.15
N PHE A 88 -4.88 -3.98 5.82
CA PHE A 88 -5.65 -5.22 5.77
C PHE A 88 -5.99 -5.74 7.16
N LEU A 89 -5.00 -5.87 8.05
CA LEU A 89 -5.17 -6.50 9.35
C LEU A 89 -6.17 -5.75 10.26
N PRO A 90 -6.15 -4.41 10.38
CA PRO A 90 -7.14 -3.70 11.19
C PRO A 90 -8.55 -3.89 10.67
N TYR A 91 -8.75 -3.81 9.34
CA TYR A 91 -10.05 -4.05 8.72
C TYR A 91 -10.57 -5.47 8.95
N TRP A 92 -9.69 -6.46 8.80
CA TRP A 92 -10.03 -7.86 9.08
C TRP A 92 -10.36 -8.09 10.55
N PHE A 93 -9.55 -7.55 11.46
CA PHE A 93 -9.72 -7.68 12.91
C PHE A 93 -11.05 -7.07 13.38
N PHE A 94 -11.32 -5.81 13.04
CA PHE A 94 -12.61 -5.18 13.37
C PHE A 94 -13.78 -5.87 12.67
N GLY A 95 -13.54 -6.53 11.54
CA GLY A 95 -14.52 -7.36 10.86
C GLY A 95 -15.04 -8.54 11.69
N LYS A 96 -14.30 -9.00 12.70
CA LYS A 96 -14.71 -10.09 13.60
C LYS A 96 -15.74 -9.66 14.63
N PHE A 97 -15.72 -8.39 15.05
CA PHE A 97 -16.52 -7.91 16.18
C PHE A 97 -17.56 -6.86 15.78
N ILE A 98 -17.29 -6.08 14.71
CA ILE A 98 -18.10 -4.92 14.32
C ILE A 98 -18.92 -5.25 13.07
N LYS A 99 -20.24 -5.38 13.25
CA LYS A 99 -21.19 -5.62 12.14
C LYS A 99 -21.49 -4.35 11.35
N ASN A 100 -21.50 -3.18 11.99
CA ASN A 100 -21.72 -1.90 11.33
C ASN A 100 -20.52 -1.53 10.43
N GLN A 101 -20.77 -1.41 9.13
CA GLN A 101 -19.70 -1.14 8.15
C GLN A 101 -19.03 0.22 8.35
N THR A 102 -19.79 1.26 8.67
CA THR A 102 -19.25 2.61 8.88
C THR A 102 -18.27 2.62 10.05
N TRP A 103 -18.65 2.04 11.20
CA TRP A 103 -17.77 1.92 12.35
C TRP A 103 -16.55 1.05 12.08
N ARG A 104 -16.70 -0.04 11.32
CA ARG A 104 -15.58 -0.88 10.90
C ARG A 104 -14.55 -0.08 10.10
N TRP A 105 -15.00 0.66 9.09
CA TRP A 105 -14.11 1.48 8.27
C TRP A 105 -13.46 2.62 9.06
N ALA A 106 -14.24 3.32 9.89
CA ALA A 106 -13.74 4.43 10.70
C ALA A 106 -12.66 3.98 11.69
N LEU A 107 -12.91 2.91 12.46
CA LEU A 107 -11.93 2.40 13.42
C LEU A 107 -10.70 1.82 12.75
N SER A 108 -10.88 1.11 11.62
CA SER A 108 -9.75 0.63 10.82
C SER A 108 -8.86 1.79 10.37
N PHE A 109 -9.46 2.89 9.88
CA PHE A 109 -8.73 4.08 9.48
C PHE A 109 -7.99 4.74 10.64
N ILE A 110 -8.65 4.93 11.79
CA ILE A 110 -8.04 5.54 12.97
C ILE A 110 -6.85 4.71 13.45
N THR A 111 -7.03 3.38 13.54
CA THR A 111 -5.95 2.44 13.91
C THR A 111 -4.80 2.48 12.91
N THR A 112 -5.10 2.53 11.60
CA THR A 112 -4.10 2.70 10.53
C THR A 112 -3.31 3.98 10.75
N ALA A 113 -4.00 5.12 10.89
CA ALA A 113 -3.39 6.44 11.00
C ALA A 113 -2.46 6.56 12.21
N ILE A 114 -2.88 6.03 13.36
CA ILE A 114 -2.06 6.03 14.57
C ILE A 114 -0.82 5.16 14.38
N PHE A 115 -0.99 3.88 14.05
CA PHE A 115 0.14 2.96 14.02
C PHE A 115 1.10 3.21 12.86
N PHE A 116 0.59 3.62 11.70
CA PHE A 116 1.43 3.96 10.56
C PHE A 116 2.28 5.21 10.82
N THR A 117 1.69 6.22 11.49
CA THR A 117 2.45 7.41 11.93
C THR A 117 3.52 7.04 12.96
N LEU A 118 3.21 6.19 13.94
CA LEU A 118 4.17 5.76 14.95
C LEU A 118 5.33 4.97 14.36
N ASP A 119 5.04 4.06 13.43
CA ASP A 119 6.05 3.31 12.69
C ASP A 119 7.00 4.25 11.92
N HIS A 120 6.42 5.29 11.32
CA HIS A 120 7.17 6.32 10.60
C HIS A 120 7.92 7.30 11.52
N HIS A 121 7.65 7.30 12.83
CA HIS A 121 8.42 8.01 13.85
C HIS A 121 9.55 7.14 14.45
N SER A 122 9.85 5.97 13.87
CA SER A 122 10.87 5.08 14.43
C SER A 122 12.24 5.75 14.59
N ARG A 123 13.04 5.25 15.54
CA ARG A 123 14.38 5.77 15.90
C ARG A 123 15.43 5.68 14.77
N GLY A 124 15.03 5.26 13.57
CA GLY A 124 15.93 4.89 12.49
C GLY A 124 16.65 3.57 12.80
N HIS A 125 16.96 2.81 11.76
CA HIS A 125 17.89 1.68 11.82
C HIS A 125 18.81 1.77 10.60
N GLY A 126 19.91 1.01 10.52
CA GLY A 126 20.95 1.22 9.48
C GLY A 126 20.47 1.26 8.01
N ILE A 127 19.25 0.81 7.74
CA ILE A 127 18.60 0.81 6.42
C ILE A 127 17.60 1.98 6.26
N THR A 128 16.97 2.48 7.33
CA THR A 128 15.92 3.51 7.26
C THR A 128 16.29 4.79 8.03
N PRO A 129 16.12 5.97 7.39
CA PRO A 129 16.39 7.24 8.03
C PRO A 129 15.39 7.53 9.16
N GLN A 130 15.89 8.01 10.31
CA GLN A 130 15.07 8.53 11.40
C GLN A 130 14.22 9.74 10.95
N ARG A 131 12.97 9.82 11.40
CA ARG A 131 12.10 10.99 11.17
C ARG A 131 11.70 11.59 12.51
N ASN A 132 11.68 12.92 12.59
CA ASN A 132 11.05 13.62 13.72
C ASN A 132 9.51 13.51 13.66
N TRP A 133 8.83 13.94 14.72
CA TRP A 133 7.37 13.89 14.80
C TRP A 133 6.65 14.61 13.66
N SER A 134 7.12 15.78 13.25
CA SER A 134 6.48 16.55 12.18
C SER A 134 6.54 15.81 10.84
N MET A 135 7.69 15.24 10.50
CA MET A 135 7.87 14.43 9.31
C MET A 135 7.10 13.11 9.40
N ALA A 136 7.06 12.48 10.57
CA ALA A 136 6.29 11.27 10.79
C ALA A 136 4.78 11.51 10.66
N LEU A 137 4.27 12.62 11.20
CA LEU A 137 2.87 13.05 11.04
C LEU A 137 2.55 13.36 9.58
N ALA A 138 3.43 14.08 8.89
CA ALA A 138 3.28 14.40 7.48
C ALA A 138 3.13 13.13 6.63
N VAL A 139 4.13 12.23 6.69
CA VAL A 139 4.12 11.01 5.87
C VAL A 139 3.06 10.03 6.34
N GLY A 140 2.92 9.84 7.66
CA GLY A 140 1.99 8.91 8.28
C GLY A 140 0.53 9.26 8.01
N LEU A 141 0.12 10.52 8.19
CA LEU A 141 -1.27 10.94 7.94
C LEU A 141 -1.59 10.97 6.46
N VAL A 142 -0.72 11.55 5.62
CA VAL A 142 -0.95 11.61 4.17
C VAL A 142 -1.02 10.20 3.59
N GLY A 143 -0.03 9.35 3.89
CA GLY A 143 -0.02 7.95 3.49
C GLY A 143 -1.25 7.17 3.98
N SER A 144 -1.64 7.36 5.24
CA SER A 144 -2.85 6.71 5.77
C SER A 144 -4.09 7.15 5.00
N VAL A 145 -4.29 8.45 4.76
CA VAL A 145 -5.45 8.95 4.01
C VAL A 145 -5.50 8.34 2.60
N CYS A 146 -4.42 8.41 1.83
CA CYS A 146 -4.46 7.99 0.43
C CYS A 146 -4.45 6.48 0.25
N PHE A 147 -3.61 5.74 0.98
CA PHE A 147 -3.53 4.28 0.85
C PHE A 147 -4.76 3.60 1.47
N PHE A 148 -5.32 4.14 2.55
CA PHE A 148 -6.58 3.64 3.09
C PHE A 148 -7.76 3.98 2.17
N ALA A 149 -7.79 5.17 1.56
CA ALA A 149 -8.77 5.47 0.51
C ALA A 149 -8.64 4.51 -0.68
N CYS A 150 -7.41 4.18 -1.10
CA CYS A 150 -7.16 3.20 -2.17
C CYS A 150 -7.74 1.83 -1.81
N PHE A 151 -7.45 1.37 -0.60
CA PHE A 151 -7.95 0.10 -0.08
C PHE A 151 -9.48 0.08 0.00
N TYR A 152 -10.07 1.14 0.55
CA TYR A 152 -11.51 1.33 0.68
C TYR A 152 -12.22 1.34 -0.68
N LEU A 153 -11.78 2.19 -1.61
CA LEU A 153 -12.42 2.37 -2.91
C LEU A 153 -12.30 1.10 -3.76
N THR A 154 -11.14 0.44 -3.73
CA THR A 154 -10.95 -0.85 -4.41
C THR A 154 -11.90 -1.90 -3.81
N THR A 155 -11.99 -1.99 -2.49
CA THR A 155 -12.93 -2.90 -1.80
C THR A 155 -14.38 -2.63 -2.21
N LYS A 156 -14.79 -1.37 -2.24
CA LYS A 156 -16.17 -0.98 -2.62
C LYS A 156 -16.47 -1.24 -4.08
N SER A 157 -15.49 -1.09 -4.97
CA SER A 157 -15.66 -1.32 -6.40
C SER A 157 -15.82 -2.78 -6.79
N ARG A 158 -15.38 -3.71 -5.92
CA ARG A 158 -15.32 -5.15 -6.20
C ARG A 158 -14.51 -5.51 -7.46
N ARG A 159 -13.62 -4.61 -7.90
CA ARG A 159 -12.75 -4.79 -9.07
C ARG A 159 -11.31 -4.75 -8.59
N GLY A 160 -10.58 -5.84 -8.83
CA GLY A 160 -9.22 -6.03 -8.35
C GLY A 160 -9.14 -6.34 -6.85
N SER A 161 -7.96 -6.69 -6.41
CA SER A 161 -7.63 -6.98 -5.02
C SER A 161 -7.32 -5.69 -4.28
N PRO A 162 -8.03 -5.36 -3.19
CA PRO A 162 -7.74 -4.19 -2.36
C PRO A 162 -6.31 -4.22 -1.82
N PHE A 163 -5.84 -5.40 -1.41
CA PHE A 163 -4.48 -5.60 -0.91
C PHE A 163 -3.44 -5.26 -1.99
N TRP A 164 -3.50 -5.93 -3.15
CA TRP A 164 -2.48 -5.73 -4.19
C TRP A 164 -2.57 -4.36 -4.84
N THR A 165 -3.77 -3.78 -4.94
CA THR A 165 -3.94 -2.42 -5.46
C THR A 165 -3.26 -1.41 -4.53
N THR A 166 -3.48 -1.50 -3.22
CA THR A 166 -2.82 -0.62 -2.24
C THR A 166 -1.32 -0.85 -2.20
N ALA A 167 -0.86 -2.11 -2.13
CA ALA A 167 0.57 -2.43 -2.09
C ALA A 167 1.31 -1.95 -3.36
N CYS A 168 0.71 -2.12 -4.54
CA CYS A 168 1.27 -1.62 -5.79
C CYS A 168 1.29 -0.09 -5.86
N CYS A 169 0.19 0.57 -5.45
CA CYS A 169 0.14 2.04 -5.36
C CYS A 169 1.22 2.59 -4.43
N HIS A 170 1.43 1.90 -3.31
CA HIS A 170 2.44 2.26 -2.33
C HIS A 170 3.86 2.05 -2.89
N ALA A 171 4.14 0.91 -3.51
CA ALA A 171 5.43 0.66 -4.16
C ALA A 171 5.75 1.71 -5.24
N LEU A 172 4.78 2.11 -6.05
CA LEU A 172 4.94 3.14 -7.07
C LEU A 172 5.24 4.51 -6.46
N TYR A 173 4.52 4.88 -5.40
CA TYR A 173 4.80 6.12 -4.67
C TYR A 173 6.22 6.12 -4.09
N ASN A 174 6.61 5.03 -3.43
CA ASN A 174 7.95 4.91 -2.84
C ASN A 174 9.04 4.91 -3.92
N THR A 175 8.78 4.34 -5.09
CA THR A 175 9.68 4.43 -6.25
C THR A 175 9.88 5.87 -6.69
N GLY A 176 8.80 6.65 -6.80
CA GLY A 176 8.87 8.07 -7.16
C GLY A 176 9.64 8.89 -6.13
N VAL A 177 9.35 8.70 -4.83
CA VAL A 177 10.08 9.36 -3.74
C VAL A 177 11.57 8.99 -3.76
N PHE A 178 11.89 7.70 -3.92
CA PHE A 178 13.27 7.23 -4.00
C PHE A 178 14.02 7.86 -5.19
N ALA A 179 13.40 7.91 -6.37
CA ALA A 179 13.99 8.55 -7.55
C ALA A 179 14.30 10.04 -7.32
N ILE A 180 13.39 10.79 -6.68
CA ILE A 180 13.59 12.19 -6.32
C ILE A 180 14.77 12.34 -5.34
N VAL A 181 14.85 11.49 -4.32
CA VAL A 181 15.94 11.51 -3.34
C VAL A 181 17.29 11.24 -4.01
N ILE A 182 17.37 10.23 -4.89
CA ILE A 182 18.61 9.93 -5.63
C ILE A 182 19.01 11.10 -6.54
N LEU A 183 18.04 11.71 -7.23
CA LEU A 183 18.30 12.89 -8.05
C LEU A 183 18.83 14.06 -7.21
N GLN A 184 18.24 14.31 -6.04
CA GLN A 184 18.72 15.35 -5.12
C GLN A 184 20.14 15.09 -4.62
N ILE A 185 20.47 13.84 -4.25
CA ILE A 185 21.83 13.46 -3.85
C ILE A 185 22.80 13.71 -5.02
N ALA A 186 22.45 13.29 -6.24
CA ALA A 186 23.30 13.50 -7.40
C ALA A 186 23.56 14.98 -7.70
N LEU A 187 22.54 15.84 -7.57
CA LEU A 187 22.65 17.28 -7.80
C LEU A 187 23.41 18.02 -6.68
N THR A 188 23.41 17.50 -5.46
CA THR A 188 24.06 18.16 -4.31
C THR A 188 25.49 17.71 -4.07
N VAL A 189 25.89 16.51 -4.51
CA VAL A 189 27.28 16.01 -4.43
C VAL A 189 28.18 16.57 -5.55
N GLN A 190 27.60 17.18 -6.58
CA GLN A 190 28.34 17.81 -7.69
C GLN A 190 28.80 19.25 -7.42
N HIS A 191 28.61 19.77 -6.21
CA HIS A 191 29.06 21.08 -5.74
C HIS A 191 29.89 20.95 -4.46
#